data_AF-A0A068YBU0-F1
#
_entry.id   AF-A0A068YBU0-F1
#
_cell.length_a   1.000
_cell.length_b   1.000
_cell.length_c   1.000
_cell.angle_alpha   90.00
_cell.angle_beta   90.00
_cell.angle_gamma   90.00
#
_symmetry.space_group_name_H-M   'P 1'
#
loop_
_entity.id
_entity.type
_entity.pdbx_description
1 polymer ?
#
loop_
_entity_poly.entity_id
_entity_poly.type
_entity_poly.pdbx_seq_one_letter_code
_entity_poly.pdbx_strand_id
1 'polypeptide(L)'
;MCEATEKTKPLTEEQIVEGFQKLRYEQRAIANKITGLEMDQREHNMVIKVLKDVDSERKCFRLIDGVLVERQVKHVLPALVANEKKMAEALEALRRQFDEKGVELQVYKEEHKIRLAGEDPIDNGSGATGTSGSDSGEKSGGGASAASASSGVLVT
;
A
#
# COMPACT_ATOMS: atom_id res chain seq x y z
N MET A 1 -36.99 -31.99 8.86
CA MET A 1 -36.08 -32.38 7.76
C MET A 1 -34.74 -31.73 8.05
N CYS A 2 -33.68 -32.52 8.19
CA CYS A 2 -32.39 -32.11 8.73
C CYS A 2 -31.57 -31.28 7.73
N GLU A 3 -30.94 -30.21 8.22
CA GLU A 3 -29.89 -29.44 7.55
C GLU A 3 -28.65 -30.29 7.29
N ALA A 4 -28.11 -30.20 6.08
CA ALA A 4 -26.80 -30.73 5.74
C ALA A 4 -25.75 -29.65 5.98
N THR A 5 -24.96 -29.80 7.04
CA THR A 5 -23.73 -29.03 7.27
C THR A 5 -22.64 -29.54 6.31
N GLU A 6 -22.29 -28.76 5.29
CA GLU A 6 -21.09 -29.01 4.48
C GLU A 6 -19.84 -28.83 5.35
N LYS A 7 -19.14 -29.93 5.62
CA LYS A 7 -17.81 -29.92 6.22
C LYS A 7 -16.78 -29.66 5.12
N THR A 8 -16.35 -28.41 4.96
CA THR A 8 -15.14 -28.07 4.22
C THR A 8 -13.95 -28.79 4.87
N LYS A 9 -13.15 -29.50 4.07
CA LYS A 9 -11.89 -30.09 4.52
C LYS A 9 -11.00 -29.01 5.12
N PRO A 10 -10.26 -29.28 6.22
CA PRO A 10 -9.28 -28.33 6.73
C PRO A 10 -8.22 -28.07 5.65
N LEU A 11 -7.90 -26.80 5.39
CA LEU A 11 -6.85 -26.41 4.45
C LEU A 11 -5.50 -26.97 4.90
N THR A 12 -4.63 -27.30 3.95
CA THR A 12 -3.26 -27.70 4.27
C THR A 12 -2.43 -26.49 4.72
N GLU A 13 -1.35 -26.72 5.46
CA GLU A 13 -0.44 -25.65 5.91
C GLU A 13 0.11 -24.84 4.72
N GLU A 14 0.45 -25.51 3.62
CA GLU A 14 0.90 -24.85 2.38
C GLU A 14 -0.17 -23.91 1.80
N GLN A 15 -1.43 -24.34 1.76
CA GLN A 15 -2.55 -23.53 1.29
C GLN A 15 -2.82 -22.33 2.22
N ILE A 16 -2.64 -22.52 3.52
CA ILE A 16 -2.78 -21.45 4.51
C ILE A 16 -1.73 -20.37 4.26
N VAL A 17 -0.46 -20.76 4.08
CA VAL A 17 0.65 -19.83 3.79
C VAL A 17 0.43 -19.11 2.47
N GLU A 18 0.04 -19.83 1.42
CA GLU A 18 -0.25 -19.25 0.10
C GLU A 18 -1.37 -18.20 0.19
N GLY A 19 -2.48 -18.53 0.88
CA GLY A 19 -3.58 -17.61 1.09
C GLY A 19 -3.17 -16.34 1.82
N PHE A 20 -2.35 -16.46 2.87
CA PHE A 20 -1.82 -15.31 3.60
C PHE A 20 -0.93 -14.42 2.73
N GLN A 21 -0.03 -15.02 1.93
CA GLN A 21 0.84 -14.27 1.03
C GLN A 21 0.04 -13.55 -0.07
N LYS A 22 -1.03 -14.19 -0.57
CA LYS A 22 -1.94 -13.57 -1.52
C LYS A 22 -2.62 -12.34 -0.92
N LEU A 23 -3.16 -12.44 0.30
CA LEU A 23 -3.78 -11.29 0.98
C LEU A 23 -2.78 -10.14 1.22
N ARG A 24 -1.54 -10.45 1.60
CA ARG A 24 -0.47 -9.44 1.74
C ARG A 24 -0.14 -8.78 0.40
N TYR A 25 -0.10 -9.56 -0.67
CA TYR A 25 0.13 -9.03 -2.02
C TYR A 25 -0.99 -8.09 -2.44
N GLU A 26 -2.25 -8.48 -2.24
CA GLU A 26 -3.43 -7.65 -2.52
C GLU A 26 -3.39 -6.33 -1.75
N GLN A 27 -3.11 -6.38 -0.44
CA GLN A 27 -3.01 -5.18 0.39
C GLN A 27 -1.91 -4.24 -0.09
N ARG A 28 -0.71 -4.78 -0.43
CA ARG A 28 0.39 -3.98 -0.99
C ARG A 28 0.04 -3.39 -2.35
N ALA A 29 -0.68 -4.13 -3.19
CA ALA A 29 -1.13 -3.64 -4.49
C ALA A 29 -2.10 -2.46 -4.34
N ILE A 30 -2.99 -2.49 -3.33
CA ILE A 30 -3.86 -1.35 -3.00
C ILE A 30 -3.03 -0.15 -2.53
N ALA A 31 -2.05 -0.36 -1.65
CA ALA A 31 -1.17 0.72 -1.18
C ALA A 31 -0.44 1.42 -2.35
N ASN A 32 0.09 0.65 -3.31
CA ASN A 32 0.74 1.21 -4.49
C ASN A 32 -0.23 2.08 -5.33
N LYS A 33 -1.50 1.65 -5.46
CA LYS A 33 -2.52 2.43 -6.16
C LYS A 33 -2.87 3.71 -5.43
N ILE A 34 -2.95 3.67 -4.09
CA ILE A 34 -3.18 4.87 -3.25
C ILE A 34 -2.07 5.88 -3.51
N THR A 35 -0.80 5.48 -3.37
CA THR A 35 0.34 6.39 -3.56
C THR A 35 0.36 7.02 -4.95
N GLY A 36 0.07 6.25 -6.01
CA GLY A 36 -0.02 6.77 -7.38
C GLY A 36 -1.14 7.80 -7.52
N LEU A 37 -2.35 7.46 -7.06
CA LEU A 37 -3.50 8.35 -7.18
C LEU A 37 -3.36 9.62 -6.31
N GLU A 38 -2.68 9.54 -5.17
CA GLU A 38 -2.31 10.70 -4.35
C GLU A 38 -1.32 11.65 -5.04
N MET A 39 -0.39 11.10 -5.85
CA MET A 39 0.51 11.92 -6.67
C MET A 39 -0.30 12.67 -7.75
N ASP A 40 -1.13 11.95 -8.50
CA ASP A 40 -1.98 12.52 -9.55
C ASP A 40 -2.92 13.61 -8.99
N GLN A 41 -3.53 13.35 -7.82
CA GLN A 41 -4.40 14.31 -7.15
C GLN A 41 -3.64 15.59 -6.76
N ARG A 42 -2.41 15.47 -6.25
CA ARG A 42 -1.58 16.64 -5.91
C ARG A 42 -1.21 17.46 -7.14
N GLU A 43 -0.85 16.81 -8.24
CA GLU A 43 -0.55 17.48 -9.50
C GLU A 43 -1.77 18.23 -10.05
N HIS A 44 -2.94 17.57 -10.06
CA HIS A 44 -4.20 18.22 -10.43
C HIS A 44 -4.52 19.43 -9.56
N ASN A 45 -4.35 19.32 -8.25
CA ASN A 45 -4.57 20.43 -7.32
C ASN A 45 -3.62 21.61 -7.58
N MET A 46 -2.36 21.34 -7.93
CA MET A 46 -1.41 22.38 -8.31
C MET A 46 -1.85 23.11 -9.59
N VAL A 47 -2.27 22.38 -10.62
CA VAL A 47 -2.77 22.97 -11.87
C VAL A 47 -4.03 23.81 -11.63
N ILE A 48 -4.97 23.30 -10.84
CA ILE A 48 -6.18 24.04 -10.46
C ILE A 48 -5.82 25.34 -9.74
N LYS A 49 -4.86 25.30 -8.80
CA LYS A 49 -4.42 26.50 -8.06
C LYS A 49 -3.88 27.56 -9.01
N VAL A 50 -3.04 27.19 -9.96
CA VAL A 50 -2.47 28.13 -10.93
C VAL A 50 -3.54 28.68 -11.87
N LEU A 51 -4.45 27.84 -12.38
CA LEU A 51 -5.45 28.27 -13.35
C LEU A 51 -6.59 29.12 -12.76
N LYS A 52 -6.79 29.09 -11.43
CA LYS A 52 -7.79 29.94 -10.74
C LYS A 52 -7.49 31.43 -10.88
N ASP A 53 -6.21 31.80 -10.93
CA ASP A 53 -5.77 33.19 -11.04
C ASP A 53 -5.58 33.65 -12.50
N VAL A 54 -5.88 32.77 -13.46
CA VAL A 54 -5.78 33.05 -14.90
C VAL A 54 -7.14 33.47 -15.44
N ASP A 55 -7.12 34.44 -16.36
CA ASP A 55 -8.33 34.89 -17.05
C ASP A 55 -9.08 33.72 -17.72
N SER A 56 -10.39 33.68 -17.47
CA SER A 56 -11.31 32.63 -17.88
C SER A 56 -11.47 32.51 -19.41
N GLU A 57 -11.28 33.61 -20.15
CA GLU A 57 -11.38 33.65 -21.61
C GLU A 57 -10.06 33.31 -22.31
N ARG A 58 -8.95 33.22 -21.56
CA ARG A 58 -7.64 32.86 -22.10
C ARG A 58 -7.68 31.46 -22.71
N LYS A 59 -7.03 31.33 -23.87
CA LYS A 59 -6.84 30.04 -24.56
C LYS A 59 -5.95 29.12 -23.72
N CYS A 60 -6.35 27.87 -23.64
CA CYS A 60 -5.67 26.76 -22.98
C CYS A 60 -5.53 25.61 -23.98
N PHE A 61 -4.42 24.89 -23.96
CA PHE A 61 -4.18 23.75 -24.84
C PHE A 61 -4.03 22.49 -24.00
N ARG A 62 -4.81 21.45 -24.34
CA ARG A 62 -4.69 20.13 -23.72
C ARG A 62 -4.07 19.18 -24.71
N LEU A 63 -3.00 18.49 -24.30
CA LEU A 63 -2.40 17.41 -25.08
C LEU A 63 -3.21 16.12 -24.89
N ILE A 64 -3.65 15.50 -25.99
CA ILE A 64 -4.35 14.22 -26.03
C ILE A 64 -3.75 13.42 -27.18
N ASP A 65 -3.13 12.27 -26.88
CA ASP A 65 -2.56 11.35 -27.86
C ASP A 65 -1.65 12.04 -28.92
N GLY A 66 -0.85 13.02 -28.48
CA GLY A 66 0.05 13.78 -29.35
C GLY A 66 -0.59 14.96 -30.09
N VAL A 67 -1.90 15.18 -29.94
CA VAL A 67 -2.63 16.31 -30.53
C VAL A 67 -2.93 17.37 -29.47
N LEU A 68 -2.63 18.64 -29.76
CA LEU A 68 -3.01 19.78 -28.92
C LEU A 68 -4.42 20.25 -29.27
N VAL A 69 -5.33 20.19 -28.30
CA VAL A 69 -6.72 20.65 -28.43
C VAL A 69 -6.85 22.02 -27.78
N GLU A 70 -7.25 23.03 -28.56
CA GLU A 70 -7.56 24.38 -28.06
C GLU A 70 -8.88 24.38 -27.28
N ARG A 71 -8.86 24.96 -26.08
CA ARG A 71 -10.01 25.25 -25.22
C ARG A 71 -9.83 26.60 -24.53
N GLN A 72 -10.81 27.01 -23.73
CA GLN A 72 -10.69 28.16 -22.84
C GLN A 72 -10.63 27.71 -21.38
N VAL A 73 -9.99 28.51 -20.53
CA VAL A 73 -9.87 28.23 -19.09
C VAL A 73 -11.24 27.97 -18.45
N LYS A 74 -12.27 28.75 -18.81
CA LYS A 74 -13.64 28.58 -18.31
C LYS A 74 -14.27 27.19 -18.55
N HIS A 75 -13.79 26.46 -19.56
CA HIS A 75 -14.24 25.09 -19.85
C HIS A 75 -13.32 24.02 -19.27
N VAL A 76 -12.04 24.33 -19.08
CA VAL A 76 -11.04 23.38 -18.57
C VAL A 76 -11.06 23.31 -17.05
N LEU A 77 -11.18 24.47 -16.37
CA LEU A 77 -11.15 24.55 -14.91
C LEU A 77 -12.25 23.70 -14.26
N PRO A 78 -13.53 23.73 -14.70
CA PRO A 78 -14.57 22.89 -14.11
C PRO A 78 -14.30 21.39 -14.32
N ALA A 79 -13.73 21.00 -15.46
CA ALA A 79 -13.38 19.61 -15.75
C ALA A 79 -12.25 19.11 -14.84
N LEU A 80 -11.25 19.95 -14.56
CA LEU A 80 -10.17 19.61 -13.63
C LEU A 80 -10.70 19.43 -12.21
N VAL A 81 -11.58 20.32 -11.73
CA VAL A 81 -12.20 20.22 -10.40
C VAL A 81 -13.08 18.98 -10.29
N ALA A 82 -13.89 18.68 -11.31
CA ALA A 82 -14.73 17.49 -11.32
C ALA A 82 -13.90 16.19 -11.30
N ASN A 83 -12.76 16.18 -11.99
CA ASN A 83 -11.85 15.03 -11.99
C ASN A 83 -11.12 14.87 -10.65
N GLU A 84 -10.68 15.97 -10.04
CA GLU A 84 -10.05 15.96 -8.71
C GLU A 84 -11.01 15.39 -7.66
N LYS A 85 -12.29 15.78 -7.69
CA LYS A 85 -13.31 15.21 -6.82
C LYS A 85 -13.45 13.69 -6.99
N LYS A 86 -13.48 13.20 -8.24
CA LYS A 86 -13.54 11.75 -8.51
C LYS A 86 -12.30 11.02 -8.01
N MET A 87 -11.12 11.64 -8.09
CA MET A 87 -9.89 11.08 -7.52
C MET A 87 -9.96 11.01 -6.00
N ALA A 88 -10.51 12.03 -5.34
CA ALA A 88 -10.73 12.02 -3.90
C ALA A 88 -11.70 10.90 -3.47
N GLU A 89 -12.84 10.75 -4.16
CA GLU A 89 -13.81 9.67 -3.91
C GLU A 89 -13.16 8.28 -4.12
N ALA A 90 -12.35 8.12 -5.17
CA ALA A 90 -11.62 6.87 -5.43
C ALA A 90 -10.53 6.59 -4.38
N LEU A 91 -9.84 7.61 -3.88
CA LEU A 91 -8.88 7.48 -2.79
C LEU A 91 -9.53 7.03 -1.50
N GLU A 92 -10.69 7.59 -1.13
CA GLU A 92 -11.45 7.15 0.04
C GLU A 92 -11.87 5.68 -0.09
N ALA A 93 -12.35 5.28 -1.27
CA ALA A 93 -12.70 3.89 -1.53
C ALA A 93 -11.49 2.94 -1.43
N LEU A 94 -10.34 3.32 -1.99
CA LEU A 94 -9.11 2.52 -1.91
C LEU A 94 -8.57 2.42 -0.48
N ARG A 95 -8.61 3.50 0.31
CA ARG A 95 -8.23 3.49 1.72
C ARG A 95 -9.10 2.54 2.52
N ARG A 96 -10.41 2.59 2.31
CA ARG A 96 -11.35 1.66 2.93
C ARG A 96 -11.02 0.20 2.56
N GLN A 97 -10.75 -0.09 1.29
CA GLN A 97 -10.34 -1.43 0.86
C GLN A 97 -9.02 -1.87 1.49
N PHE A 98 -8.06 -0.96 1.64
CA PHE A 98 -6.79 -1.22 2.30
C PHE A 98 -6.98 -1.61 3.77
N ASP A 99 -7.84 -0.89 4.48
CA ASP A 99 -8.16 -1.15 5.89
C ASP A 99 -8.93 -2.46 6.05
N GLU A 100 -9.93 -2.71 5.21
CA GLU A 100 -10.68 -3.98 5.19
C GLU A 100 -9.75 -5.18 4.96
N LYS A 101 -8.79 -5.07 4.02
CA LYS A 101 -7.75 -6.10 3.81
C LYS A 101 -6.79 -6.23 4.99
N GLY A 102 -6.52 -5.15 5.70
CA GLY A 102 -5.72 -5.17 6.93
C GLY A 102 -6.40 -5.97 8.04
N VAL A 103 -7.71 -5.77 8.22
CA VAL A 103 -8.51 -6.55 9.17
C VAL A 103 -8.59 -8.01 8.75
N GLU A 104 -8.82 -8.29 7.47
CA GLU A 104 -8.84 -9.66 6.92
C GLU A 104 -7.51 -10.39 7.19
N LEU A 105 -6.37 -9.70 6.99
CA LEU A 105 -5.05 -10.25 7.31
C LEU A 105 -4.87 -10.57 8.79
N GLN A 106 -5.37 -9.72 9.68
CA GLN A 106 -5.27 -9.96 11.12
C GLN A 106 -6.12 -11.16 11.54
N VAL A 107 -7.38 -11.23 11.09
CA VAL A 107 -8.27 -12.36 11.34
C VAL A 107 -7.65 -13.67 10.82
N TYR A 108 -7.12 -13.64 9.59
CA TYR A 108 -6.47 -14.82 9.00
C TYR A 108 -5.21 -15.25 9.77
N LYS A 109 -4.44 -14.30 10.32
CA LYS A 109 -3.27 -14.58 11.16
C LYS A 109 -3.69 -15.29 12.46
N GLU A 110 -4.76 -14.82 13.10
CA GLU A 110 -5.28 -15.36 14.35
C GLU A 110 -5.92 -16.75 14.17
N GLU A 111 -6.75 -16.92 13.14
CA GLU A 111 -7.46 -18.18 12.85
C GLU A 111 -6.49 -19.33 12.55
N HIS A 112 -5.42 -19.05 11.81
CA HIS A 112 -4.44 -20.04 11.38
C HIS A 112 -3.14 -20.03 12.18
N LYS A 113 -3.08 -19.26 13.29
CA LYS A 113 -1.91 -19.15 14.19
C LYS A 113 -0.59 -18.88 13.44
N ILE A 114 -0.67 -18.01 12.45
CA ILE A 114 0.47 -17.69 11.60
C ILE A 114 1.49 -16.84 12.37
N ARG A 115 2.76 -17.26 12.37
CA ARG A 115 3.90 -16.49 12.87
C ARG A 115 4.72 -15.98 11.71
N LEU A 116 5.04 -14.69 11.69
CA LEU A 116 6.01 -14.15 10.75
C LEU A 116 7.41 -14.39 11.33
N ALA A 117 8.27 -15.06 10.56
CA ALA A 117 9.68 -15.23 10.88
C ALA A 117 10.33 -13.84 10.96
N GLY A 118 10.72 -13.45 12.18
CA GLY A 118 11.24 -12.12 12.52
C GLY A 118 10.52 -11.43 13.70
N GLU A 119 9.37 -11.94 14.15
CA GLU A 119 8.79 -11.60 15.45
C GLU A 119 9.27 -12.63 16.49
N ASP A 120 10.50 -12.46 17.01
CA ASP A 120 10.87 -13.14 18.24
C ASP A 120 9.90 -12.70 19.34
N PRO A 121 9.37 -13.61 20.19
CA PRO A 121 8.67 -13.18 21.38
C PRO A 121 9.68 -12.36 22.21
N ILE A 122 9.35 -11.10 22.50
CA ILE A 122 10.09 -10.33 23.51
C ILE A 122 9.81 -11.02 24.85
N ASP A 123 10.62 -12.01 25.17
CA ASP A 123 10.69 -12.62 26.49
C ASP A 123 11.42 -11.63 27.40
N ASN A 124 10.65 -10.92 28.23
CA ASN A 124 11.15 -10.10 29.32
C ASN A 124 11.70 -11.03 30.43
N GLY A 125 12.86 -11.63 30.18
CA GLY A 125 13.56 -12.52 31.10
C GLY A 125 14.95 -11.98 31.44
N SER A 126 15.05 -11.35 32.61
CA SER A 126 16.29 -10.86 33.22
C SER A 126 17.38 -11.94 33.32
N GLY A 127 18.62 -11.61 32.94
CA GLY A 127 19.77 -12.51 33.03
C GLY A 127 21.10 -11.82 32.74
N ALA A 128 21.65 -11.13 33.74
CA ALA A 128 22.98 -10.54 33.71
C ALA A 128 24.09 -11.60 33.62
N THR A 129 25.12 -11.36 32.78
CA THR A 129 26.58 -11.65 32.93
C THR A 129 27.22 -11.14 31.60
N GLY A 130 28.03 -10.09 31.50
CA GLY A 130 29.29 -9.81 32.17
C GLY A 130 30.48 -10.11 31.24
N THR A 131 31.07 -9.09 30.58
CA THR A 131 32.53 -8.82 30.43
C THR A 131 32.93 -8.15 29.09
N SER A 132 33.74 -7.11 29.27
CA SER A 132 34.43 -6.18 28.38
C SER A 132 35.24 -6.75 27.21
N GLY A 133 35.36 -5.96 26.15
CA GLY A 133 36.42 -6.05 25.15
C GLY A 133 36.36 -4.90 24.14
N SER A 134 37.19 -3.88 24.36
CA SER A 134 37.43 -2.76 23.44
C SER A 134 38.40 -3.21 22.33
N ASP A 135 38.07 -3.02 21.06
CA ASP A 135 39.07 -2.72 20.03
C ASP A 135 38.46 -2.04 18.79
N SER A 136 39.17 -1.01 18.34
CA SER A 136 38.88 -0.12 17.23
C SER A 136 39.43 -0.67 15.91
N GLY A 137 38.58 -0.82 14.90
CA GLY A 137 38.99 -1.29 13.57
C GLY A 137 38.17 -0.67 12.45
N GLU A 138 38.73 0.37 11.85
CA GLU A 138 38.23 1.14 10.70
C GLU A 138 38.17 0.29 9.42
N LYS A 139 37.02 0.23 8.73
CA LYS A 139 36.93 0.05 7.27
C LYS A 139 35.51 0.37 6.76
N SER A 140 35.36 1.52 6.12
CA SER A 140 34.15 1.92 5.41
C SER A 140 34.13 1.39 3.98
N GLY A 141 32.94 1.02 3.49
CA GLY A 141 32.62 1.03 2.06
C GLY A 141 32.20 -0.31 1.47
N GLY A 142 31.17 -0.95 2.06
CA GLY A 142 30.53 -2.13 1.49
C GLY A 142 29.66 -1.79 0.28
N GLY A 143 29.83 -2.57 -0.78
CA GLY A 143 28.84 -2.69 -1.85
C GLY A 143 27.70 -3.62 -1.43
N ALA A 144 26.57 -3.41 -2.11
CA ALA A 144 25.45 -4.32 -2.37
C ALA A 144 24.89 -5.16 -1.21
N SER A 145 23.63 -4.92 -0.87
CA SER A 145 22.56 -5.92 -1.07
C SER A 145 21.26 -5.37 -0.49
N ALA A 146 20.37 -4.90 -1.37
CA ALA A 146 18.95 -4.86 -1.06
C ALA A 146 18.45 -6.32 -1.08
N ALA A 147 18.67 -7.02 0.03
CA ALA A 147 18.02 -8.30 0.27
C ALA A 147 16.53 -8.00 0.49
N SER A 148 15.72 -8.31 -0.53
CA SER A 148 14.29 -8.47 -0.37
C SER A 148 14.05 -9.51 0.71
N ALA A 149 13.78 -9.07 1.93
CA ALA A 149 13.45 -9.95 3.04
C ALA A 149 12.12 -10.62 2.72
N SER A 150 12.18 -11.83 2.16
CA SER A 150 11.06 -12.77 2.16
C SER A 150 10.82 -13.16 3.62
N SER A 151 10.00 -12.39 4.33
CA SER A 151 9.54 -12.77 5.67
C SER A 151 8.91 -14.15 5.58
N GLY A 152 9.62 -15.15 6.11
CA GLY A 152 9.13 -16.51 6.21
C GLY A 152 7.84 -16.53 7.02
N VAL A 153 6.88 -17.35 6.61
CA VAL A 153 5.60 -17.51 7.29
C VAL A 153 5.60 -18.93 7.85
N LEU A 154 5.47 -19.07 9.17
CA LEU A 154 5.36 -20.36 9.86
C LEU A 154 3.92 -20.55 10.35
N VAL A 155 3.37 -21.74 10.16
CA VAL A 155 2.07 -22.17 10.70
C VAL A 155 2.35 -23.10 11.89
N THR A 156 1.61 -22.97 13.00
CA THR A 156 1.84 -23.74 14.25
C THR A 156 0.59 -24.43 14.78
#